data_AF-A0A538CNY5-F1
#
_entry.id   AF-A0A538CNY5-F1
#
_cell.length_a   1.000
_cell.length_b   1.000
_cell.length_c   1.000
_cell.angle_alpha   90.00
_cell.angle_beta   90.00
_cell.angle_gamma   90.00
#
_symmetry.space_group_name_H-M   'P 1'
#
loop_
_entity.id
_entity.type
_entity.pdbx_description
1 polymer ?
#
loop_
_entity_poly.entity_id
_entity_poly.type
_entity_poly.pdbx_seq_one_letter_code
_entity_poly.pdbx_strand_id
1 'polypeptide(L)' 'MTAPRACPTKSAVLKAEGADEVVLETHLHVRDDALQLYGFADAGERELFEQLLSVGGVGPKVALAIVSGYSHRCR' A
#
# COMPACT_ATOMS: atom_id res chain seq x y z
N MET A 1 -3.18 4.67 -23.10
CA MET A 1 -2.34 3.83 -22.23
C MET A 1 -1.96 4.67 -21.01
N THR A 2 -2.91 4.85 -20.09
CA THR A 2 -2.75 5.72 -18.92
C THR A 2 -1.90 4.98 -17.89
N ALA A 3 -0.70 5.48 -17.60
CA ALA A 3 0.14 4.93 -16.56
C ALA A 3 -0.62 4.95 -15.22
N PRO A 4 -0.62 3.84 -14.46
CA PRO A 4 -1.25 3.81 -13.14
C PRO A 4 -0.58 4.86 -12.27
N ARG A 5 -1.37 5.75 -11.66
CA ARG A 5 -0.87 6.68 -10.65
C ARG A 5 -0.48 5.85 -9.43
N ALA A 6 0.81 5.53 -9.33
CA ALA A 6 1.36 4.95 -8.12
C ALA A 6 1.41 6.05 -7.05
N CYS A 7 0.70 5.84 -5.94
CA CYS A 7 0.83 6.67 -4.75
C CYS A 7 1.65 5.85 -3.76
N PRO A 8 2.99 5.98 -3.75
CA PRO A 8 3.84 5.18 -2.87
C PRO A 8 3.55 5.56 -1.41
N THR A 9 3.42 4.55 -0.55
CA THR A 9 3.35 4.72 0.90
C THR A 9 4.70 5.17 1.45
N LYS A 10 4.69 5.85 2.61
CA LYS A 10 5.93 6.29 3.29
C LYS A 10 6.92 5.12 3.51
N SER A 11 6.42 3.92 3.82
CA SER A 11 7.26 2.74 4.06
C SER A 11 8.01 2.28 2.80
N ALA A 12 7.40 2.41 1.62
CA ALA A 12 8.06 2.11 0.34
C ALA A 12 9.20 3.10 0.02
N VAL A 13 9.02 4.38 0.38
CA VAL A 13 10.05 5.43 0.19
C VAL A 13 11.21 5.22 1.16
N LEU A 14 10.93 4.86 2.42
CA LEU A 14 11.95 4.58 3.44
C LEU A 14 12.84 3.38 3.08
N LYS A 15 12.28 2.34 2.45
CA LYS A 15 13.05 1.16 2.01
C LYS A 15 13.97 1.47 0.82
N ALA A 16 13.72 2.57 0.10
CA ALA A 16 14.47 3.01 -1.07
C ALA A 16 15.59 4.03 -0.77
N GLU A 17 15.68 4.54 0.46
CA GLU A 17 16.80 5.43 0.82
C GLU A 17 18.12 4.62 0.86
N GLY A 18 18.86 4.66 -0.26
CA GLY A 18 20.20 4.09 -0.39
C GLY A 18 20.30 2.74 -1.09
N ALA A 19 19.22 2.22 -1.68
CA ALA A 19 19.22 0.96 -2.44
C ALA A 19 19.04 1.22 -3.94
N ASP A 20 19.88 0.63 -4.78
CA ASP A 20 19.75 0.68 -6.25
C ASP A 20 18.49 -0.07 -6.74
N GLU A 21 18.01 -1.05 -5.97
CA GLU A 21 16.83 -1.85 -6.27
C GLU A 21 16.04 -2.17 -5.01
N VAL A 22 14.71 -2.02 -5.06
CA VAL A 22 13.81 -2.30 -3.94
C VAL A 22 12.66 -3.18 -4.42
N VAL A 23 12.43 -4.26 -3.67
CA VAL A 23 11.27 -5.11 -3.85
C VAL A 23 10.18 -4.67 -2.86
N LEU A 24 9.00 -4.39 -3.41
CA LEU A 24 7.81 -3.96 -2.69
C LEU A 24 6.66 -4.90 -3.00
N GLU A 25 5.86 -5.18 -1.99
CA GLU A 25 4.60 -5.89 -2.17
C GLU A 25 3.56 -4.90 -2.69
N THR A 26 2.86 -5.23 -3.77
CA THR A 26 1.89 -4.32 -4.38
C THR A 26 0.49 -4.91 -4.46
N HIS A 27 -0.51 -4.09 -4.13
CA HIS A 27 -1.92 -4.41 -4.34
C HIS A 27 -2.52 -3.46 -5.37
N LEU A 28 -3.03 -4.00 -6.47
CA LEU A 28 -3.72 -3.24 -7.50
C LEU A 28 -5.23 -3.24 -7.23
N HIS A 29 -5.76 -2.08 -6.88
CA HIS A 29 -7.19 -1.87 -6.71
C HIS A 29 -7.79 -1.35 -8.02
N VAL A 30 -8.64 -2.16 -8.63
CA VAL A 30 -9.32 -1.86 -9.89
C VAL A 30 -10.73 -1.35 -9.60
N ARG A 31 -10.99 -0.11 -10.00
CA ARG A 31 -12.32 0.51 -10.01
C ARG A 31 -12.71 0.86 -11.44
N ASP A 32 -14.01 1.00 -11.70
CA ASP A 32 -14.52 1.39 -13.02
C ASP A 32 -13.97 2.73 -13.53
N ASP A 33 -13.62 3.64 -12.61
CA ASP A 33 -13.13 4.99 -12.90
C ASP A 33 -11.61 5.15 -12.76
N ALA A 34 -10.93 4.21 -12.09
CA ALA A 34 -9.52 4.36 -11.75
C ALA A 34 -8.81 3.04 -11.44
N LEU A 35 -7.53 2.98 -11.82
CA LEU A 35 -6.57 1.98 -11.35
C LEU A 35 -5.71 2.61 -10.25
N GLN A 36 -5.75 2.05 -9.05
CA GLN A 36 -4.97 2.51 -7.91
C GLN A 36 -3.99 1.44 -7.45
N LEU A 37 -2.69 1.74 -7.48
CA LEU A 37 -1.64 0.84 -7.03
C LEU A 37 -1.19 1.25 -5.62
N TYR A 38 -1.24 0.30 -4.69
CA TYR A 38 -0.76 0.45 -3.32
C TYR A 38 0.50 -0.38 -3.12
N GLY A 39 1.56 0.21 -2.59
CA GLY A 39 2.80 -0.47 -2.24
C GLY A 39 2.91 -0.68 -0.73
N PHE A 40 3.55 -1.78 -0.33
CA PHE A 40 3.78 -2.21 1.04
C PHE A 40 5.22 -2.71 1.18
N ALA A 41 5.78 -2.58 2.39
CA ALA A 41 7.14 -3.02 2.66
C ALA A 41 7.23 -4.53 2.85
N ASP A 42 6.15 -5.15 3.35
CA ASP A 42 6.08 -6.56 3.72
C ASP A 42 4.75 -7.21 3.32
N ALA A 43 4.76 -8.53 3.13
CA ALA A 43 3.55 -9.29 2.76
C ALA A 43 2.46 -9.22 3.84
N GLY A 44 2.82 -9.13 5.12
CA GLY A 44 1.86 -9.00 6.21
C GLY A 44 1.09 -7.67 6.18
N GLU A 45 1.71 -6.59 5.70
CA GLU A 45 1.02 -5.31 5.48
C GLU A 45 0.01 -5.40 4.34
N ARG A 46 0.38 -6.10 3.25
CA ARG A 46 -0.51 -6.38 2.12
C ARG A 46 -1.73 -7.21 2.56
N GLU A 47 -1.50 -8.29 3.29
CA GLU A 47 -2.58 -9.15 3.82
C GLU A 47 -3.51 -8.38 4.75
N LEU A 48 -2.97 -7.56 5.65
CA LEU A 48 -3.77 -6.71 6.53
C LEU A 48 -4.61 -5.72 5.72
N PHE A 49 -4.05 -5.10 4.69
CA PHE A 49 -4.78 -4.19 3.80
C PHE A 49 -5.94 -4.91 3.09
N GLU A 50 -5.70 -6.12 2.57
CA GLU A 50 -6.73 -6.94 1.91
C GLU A 50 -7.85 -7.36 2.88
N GLN A 51 -7.49 -7.76 4.11
CA GLN A 51 -8.47 -8.06 5.16
C GLN A 51 -9.33 -6.85 5.52
N LEU A 52 -8.71 -5.67 5.64
CA LEU A 52 -9.42 -4.42 5.92
C LEU A 52 -10.37 -4.04 4.78
N LEU A 53 -9.97 -4.24 3.52
CA LEU A 53 -10.86 -4.02 2.36
C LEU A 53 -12.06 -4.97 2.36
N SER A 54 -11.93 -6.18 2.92
CA SER A 54 -13.03 -7.13 3.05
C SER A 54 -14.05 -6.73 4.13
N VAL A 55 -13.73 -5.76 5.00
CA VAL A 55 -14.67 -5.27 6.02
C VAL A 55 -15.60 -4.23 5.39
N GLY A 56 -16.91 -4.52 5.41
CA GLY A 56 -17.92 -3.61 4.90
C GLY A 56 -17.84 -2.22 5.54
N GLY A 57 -17.57 -1.19 4.72
CA GLY A 57 -17.45 0.20 5.16
C GLY A 57 -16.02 0.72 5.30
N VAL A 58 -15.00 -0.13 5.14
CA VAL A 58 -13.59 0.29 5.14
C VAL A 58 -13.10 0.47 3.71
N GLY A 59 -12.97 1.72 3.28
CA GLY A 59 -12.41 2.06 1.98
C GLY A 59 -10.87 1.96 1.95
N PRO A 60 -10.25 1.88 0.76
CA PRO A 60 -8.80 1.72 0.63
C PRO A 60 -8.00 2.87 1.27
N LYS A 61 -8.58 4.07 1.36
CA LYS A 61 -7.96 5.22 2.02
C LYS A 61 -7.83 5.02 3.54
N VAL A 62 -8.84 4.42 4.17
CA VAL A 62 -8.86 4.11 5.61
C VAL A 62 -7.96 2.90 5.89
N ALA A 63 -8.05 1.86 5.07
CA ALA A 63 -7.18 0.69 5.17
C ALA A 63 -5.69 1.10 5.11
N LEU A 64 -5.32 1.99 4.19
CA LEU A 64 -3.94 2.49 4.08
C LEU A 64 -3.48 3.24 5.33
N ALA A 65 -4.34 4.06 5.93
CA ALA A 65 -4.02 4.79 7.16
C ALA A 65 -3.79 3.84 8.34
N ILE A 66 -4.59 2.77 8.45
CA ILE A 66 -4.44 1.74 9.48
C ILE A 66 -3.13 0.97 9.29
N VAL A 67 -2.83 0.53 8.06
CA VAL A 67 -1.60 -0.22 7.77
C VAL A 67 -0.36 0.64 8.01
N SER A 68 -0.38 1.92 7.60
CA SER A 68 0.69 2.87 7.92
C SER A 68 0.88 3.02 9.43
N GLY A 69 -0.21 3.09 10.21
CA GLY A 69 -0.20 3.12 11.67
C GLY A 69 0.37 1.85 12.32
N TYR A 70 0.14 0.69 11.73
CA TYR A 70 0.66 -0.60 12.22
C TYR A 70 2.17 -0.72 12.00
N SER A 71 2.65 -0.22 10.85
CA SER A 71 4.08 -0.18 10.46
C SER A 71 4.92 0.73 11.37
N HIS A 72 4.31 1.72 12.02
CA HIS A 72 4.98 2.67 12.92
C HIS A 72 5.52 2.07 14.23
N ARG A 73 5.51 0.75 14.41
CA ARG A 73 6.18 0.09 15.54
C ARG A 73 7.68 -0.08 15.30
N CYS A 74 8.34 0.97 14.83
CA CYS A 74 9.80 1.12 14.91
C CYS A 74 10.20 2.59 14.73
N ARG A 75 9.86 3.45 15.69
CA ARG A 75 10.83 4.37 16.31
C ARG A 75 10.26 5.04 17.56
#